data_AF-A0A7C2IDM7-F1
#
_entry.id   AF-A0A7C2IDM7-F1
#
_cell.length_a   1.000
_cell.length_b   1.000
_cell.length_c   1.000
_cell.angle_alpha   90.00
_cell.angle_beta   90.00
_cell.angle_gamma   90.00
#
_symmetry.space_group_name_H-M   'P 1'
#
loop_
_entity.id
_entity.type
_entity.pdbx_description
1 polymer ?
#
loop_
_entity_poly.entity_id
_entity_poly.type
_entity_poly.pdbx_seq_one_letter_code
_entity_poly.pdbx_strand_id
1 'polypeptide(L)'
;MKDDVYVKLREYLNRLPLGFPATPSGVELEIQKKLFTEEEAETALLLSPLPEEVDRIAARCGVDSGELDEKLENMSRKGLAYRIRRQGKTYNNSAPFMIGLYEYSLKKIDKELAAL
;
A
#
# COMPACT_ATOMS: atom_id res chain seq x y z
N MET A 1 -4.50 14.02 16.73
CA MET A 1 -3.25 13.31 16.38
C MET A 1 -3.48 11.96 15.72
N LYS A 2 -4.67 11.34 15.79
CA LYS A 2 -4.98 10.12 15.01
C LYS A 2 -4.92 10.29 13.49
N ASP A 3 -5.18 11.49 12.98
CA ASP A 3 -5.19 11.74 11.53
C ASP A 3 -3.79 11.94 10.93
N ASP A 4 -2.73 12.13 11.71
CA ASP A 4 -1.40 12.45 11.17
C ASP A 4 -0.81 11.28 10.36
N VAL A 5 -0.93 10.05 10.86
CA VAL A 5 -0.46 8.86 10.14
C VAL A 5 -1.22 8.62 8.84
N TYR A 6 -2.55 8.79 8.85
CA TYR A 6 -3.38 8.59 7.65
C TYR A 6 -3.20 9.72 6.63
N VAL A 7 -2.89 10.94 7.08
CA VAL A 7 -2.50 12.04 6.19
C VAL A 7 -1.15 11.76 5.54
N LYS A 8 -0.16 11.28 6.30
CA LYS A 8 1.15 10.85 5.77
C LYS A 8 1.01 9.69 4.80
N LEU A 9 0.21 8.67 5.14
CA LEU A 9 -0.05 7.53 4.25
C LEU A 9 -0.74 7.99 2.97
N ARG A 10 -1.73 8.88 3.05
CA ARG A 10 -2.36 9.47 1.87
C ARG A 10 -1.33 10.15 0.97
N GLU A 11 -0.50 11.01 1.55
CA GLU A 11 0.53 11.74 0.81
C GLU A 11 1.56 10.81 0.18
N TYR A 12 1.91 9.73 0.88
CA TYR A 12 2.78 8.68 0.37
C TYR A 12 2.14 7.97 -0.83
N LEU A 13 0.91 7.47 -0.67
CA LEU A 13 0.14 6.82 -1.74
C LEU A 13 -0.08 7.78 -2.92
N ASN A 14 -0.23 9.08 -2.66
CA ASN A 14 -0.38 10.10 -3.69
C ASN A 14 0.88 10.35 -4.53
N ARG A 15 2.05 9.94 -4.05
CA ARG A 15 3.31 9.96 -4.83
C ARG A 15 3.50 8.69 -5.66
N LEU A 16 2.73 7.64 -5.39
CA LEU A 16 2.76 6.43 -6.20
C LEU A 16 2.10 6.67 -7.55
N PRO A 17 2.40 5.83 -8.56
CA PRO A 17 1.64 5.83 -9.80
C PRO A 17 0.13 5.75 -9.54
N LEU A 18 -0.67 6.45 -10.35
CA LEU A 18 -2.13 6.71 -10.20
C LEU A 18 -2.50 7.73 -9.11
N GLY A 19 -1.70 7.88 -8.07
CA GLY A 19 -1.94 8.83 -6.99
C GLY A 19 -3.12 8.46 -6.08
N PHE A 20 -3.35 9.30 -5.07
CA PHE A 20 -4.38 9.16 -4.05
C PHE A 20 -4.64 10.53 -3.42
N PRO A 21 -5.20 11.48 -4.20
CA PRO A 21 -5.23 12.88 -3.83
C PRO A 21 -6.17 13.15 -2.66
N ALA A 22 -5.90 14.26 -1.96
CA ALA A 22 -6.83 14.82 -0.99
C ALA A 22 -8.16 15.17 -1.69
N THR A 23 -9.29 14.88 -1.05
CA THR A 23 -10.61 15.24 -1.56
C THR A 23 -11.30 16.25 -0.64
N PRO A 24 -12.16 17.14 -1.16
CA PRO A 24 -12.91 18.07 -0.31
C PRO A 24 -13.79 17.38 0.74
N SER A 25 -14.24 16.14 0.48
CA SER A 25 -15.03 15.36 1.43
C SER A 25 -14.20 14.61 2.46
N GLY A 26 -12.87 14.50 2.29
CA GLY A 26 -11.99 13.70 3.14
C GLY A 26 -12.20 12.19 3.01
N VAL A 27 -12.92 11.72 1.97
CA VAL A 27 -13.27 10.30 1.80
C VAL A 27 -12.04 9.40 1.70
N GLU A 28 -10.91 9.93 1.22
CA GLU A 28 -9.64 9.22 1.12
C GLU A 28 -9.07 8.83 2.49
N LEU A 29 -9.26 9.64 3.53
CA LEU A 29 -8.83 9.33 4.89
C LEU A 29 -9.72 8.26 5.52
N GLU A 30 -11.04 8.35 5.29
CA GLU A 30 -12.00 7.36 5.76
C GLU A 30 -11.78 5.98 5.11
N ILE A 31 -11.44 5.94 3.81
CA ILE A 31 -11.04 4.71 3.14
C ILE A 31 -9.80 4.10 3.81
N GLN A 32 -8.75 4.90 4.07
CA GLN A 32 -7.54 4.39 4.72
C GLN A 32 -7.80 3.85 6.12
N LYS A 33 -8.58 4.54 6.95
CA LYS A 33 -8.96 4.10 8.31
C LYS A 33 -9.78 2.80 8.31
N LYS A 34 -10.48 2.49 7.21
CA LYS A 34 -11.20 1.22 7.04
C LYS A 34 -10.29 0.07 6.58
N LEU A 35 -9.23 0.39 5.83
CA LEU A 35 -8.31 -0.61 5.29
C LEU A 35 -7.16 -0.94 6.24
N PHE A 36 -6.65 0.05 6.98
CA PHE A 36 -5.46 -0.04 7.82
C PHE A 36 -5.79 0.22 9.29
N THR A 37 -5.11 -0.48 10.20
CA THR A 37 -4.89 0.03 11.55
C THR A 37 -3.85 1.15 11.56
N GLU A 38 -3.73 1.89 12.67
CA GLU A 38 -2.68 2.93 12.80
C GLU A 38 -1.27 2.32 12.63
N GLU A 39 -1.02 1.16 13.24
CA GLU A 39 0.24 0.43 13.12
C GLU A 39 0.52 -0.06 11.69
N GLU A 40 -0.50 -0.53 10.97
CA GLU A 40 -0.35 -0.95 9.57
C GLU A 40 -0.08 0.25 8.66
N ALA A 41 -0.69 1.40 8.94
CA ALA A 41 -0.43 2.63 8.21
C ALA A 41 1.01 3.13 8.44
N GLU A 42 1.53 3.04 9.67
CA GLU A 42 2.93 3.32 9.99
C GLU A 42 3.86 2.33 9.26
N THR A 43 3.52 1.04 9.26
CA THR A 43 4.30 0.00 8.58
C THR A 43 4.33 0.21 7.06
N ALA A 44 3.21 0.60 6.45
CA ALA A 44 3.12 0.90 5.03
C ALA A 44 4.05 2.06 4.61
N LEU A 45 4.25 3.05 5.49
CA LEU A 45 5.17 4.18 5.25
C LEU A 45 6.65 3.77 5.24
N LEU A 46 6.99 2.58 5.74
CA LEU A 46 8.36 2.06 5.70
C LEU A 46 8.72 1.51 4.31
N LEU A 47 7.71 1.09 3.54
CA LEU A 47 7.88 0.44 2.26
C LEU A 47 8.29 1.43 1.17
N SER A 48 8.98 0.93 0.15
CA SER A 48 9.18 1.65 -1.10
C SER A 48 8.35 1.01 -2.22
N PRO A 49 8.16 1.70 -3.36
CA PRO A 49 7.50 1.10 -4.52
C PRO A 49 8.31 -0.04 -5.15
N LEU A 50 9.60 -0.17 -4.81
CA LEU A 50 10.49 -1.19 -5.34
C LEU A 50 10.55 -2.40 -4.40
N PRO A 51 10.56 -3.64 -4.93
CA PRO A 51 10.69 -4.84 -4.11
C PRO A 51 12.00 -4.85 -3.29
N GLU A 52 11.86 -4.92 -1.97
CA GLU A 52 12.97 -5.00 -1.01
C GLU A 52 12.83 -6.25 -0.12
N GLU A 53 13.96 -6.89 0.22
CA GLU A 53 13.98 -7.93 1.27
C GLU A 53 13.75 -7.27 2.64
N VAL A 54 13.09 -7.96 3.56
CA VAL A 54 12.69 -7.39 4.87
C VAL A 54 13.88 -6.86 5.67
N ASP A 55 15.02 -7.56 5.63
CA ASP A 55 16.26 -7.12 6.29
C ASP A 55 16.75 -5.75 5.78
N ARG A 56 16.54 -5.46 4.49
CA ARG A 56 16.94 -4.17 3.90
C ARG A 56 16.02 -3.04 4.37
N ILE A 57 14.72 -3.31 4.46
CA ILE A 57 13.73 -2.36 4.95
C ILE A 57 13.99 -2.09 6.44
N ALA A 58 14.19 -3.15 7.22
CA ALA A 58 14.49 -3.08 8.64
C ALA A 58 15.74 -2.25 8.93
N ALA A 59 16.84 -2.51 8.21
CA ALA A 59 18.08 -1.75 8.35
C ALA A 59 17.93 -0.27 7.95
N ARG A 60 17.20 0.03 6.87
CA ARG A 60 16.95 1.41 6.42
C ARG A 60 16.08 2.20 7.41
N CYS A 61 15.13 1.53 8.04
CA CYS A 61 14.14 2.16 8.92
C CYS A 61 14.50 2.08 10.41
N GLY A 62 15.52 1.30 10.79
CA GLY A 62 15.94 1.12 12.18
C GLY A 62 14.93 0.35 13.02
N VAL A 63 14.28 -0.67 12.43
CA VAL A 63 13.27 -1.52 13.10
C VAL A 63 13.73 -2.98 13.15
N ASP A 64 13.07 -3.80 13.97
CA ASP A 64 13.34 -5.24 14.02
C ASP A 64 12.87 -5.95 12.75
N SER A 65 13.70 -6.84 12.20
CA SER A 65 13.40 -7.54 10.94
C SER A 65 12.36 -8.65 11.12
N GLY A 66 12.39 -9.37 12.25
CA GLY A 66 11.46 -10.46 12.52
C GLY A 66 10.04 -9.95 12.73
N GLU A 67 9.89 -8.94 13.60
CA GLU A 67 8.60 -8.27 13.81
C GLU A 67 8.07 -7.64 12.52
N LEU A 68 8.95 -7.02 11.72
CA LEU A 68 8.56 -6.42 10.44
C LEU A 68 8.10 -7.49 9.44
N ASP A 69 8.76 -8.65 9.37
CA ASP A 69 8.34 -9.72 8.44
C ASP A 69 6.96 -10.28 8.79
N GLU A 70 6.69 -10.51 10.08
CA GLU A 70 5.38 -10.95 10.55
C GLU A 70 4.28 -9.92 10.20
N LYS A 71 4.54 -8.63 10.43
CA LYS A 71 3.61 -7.54 10.08
C LYS A 71 3.37 -7.48 8.57
N LEU A 72 4.43 -7.50 7.77
CA LEU A 72 4.33 -7.44 6.30
C LEU A 72 3.67 -8.68 5.71
N GLU A 73 3.87 -9.86 6.30
CA GLU A 73 3.14 -11.07 5.91
C GLU A 73 1.64 -10.90 6.15
N ASN A 74 1.25 -10.44 7.34
CA ASN A 74 -0.15 -10.19 7.67
C ASN A 74 -0.78 -9.13 6.76
N MET A 75 -0.07 -8.03 6.50
CA MET A 75 -0.52 -6.97 5.57
C MET A 75 -0.66 -7.47 4.14
N SER A 76 0.24 -8.33 3.67
CA SER A 76 0.16 -8.88 2.31
C SER A 76 -1.07 -9.77 2.11
N ARG A 77 -1.46 -10.53 3.14
CA ARG A 77 -2.69 -11.35 3.13
C ARG A 77 -3.95 -10.49 3.07
N LYS A 78 -3.89 -9.26 3.59
CA LYS A 78 -4.97 -8.26 3.53
C LYS A 78 -4.98 -7.44 2.23
N GLY A 79 -3.98 -7.61 1.36
CA GLY A 79 -3.82 -6.81 0.14
C GLY A 79 -3.27 -5.40 0.38
N LEU A 80 -2.68 -5.13 1.55
CA LEU A 80 -2.16 -3.81 1.95
C LEU A 80 -0.68 -3.60 1.59
N ALA A 81 0.01 -4.68 1.21
CA ALA A 81 1.39 -4.67 0.74
C ALA A 81 1.56 -5.77 -0.31
N TYR A 82 2.47 -5.56 -1.25
CA TYR A 82 2.88 -6.65 -2.14
C TYR A 82 3.92 -7.51 -1.46
N ARG A 83 3.78 -8.84 -1.63
CA ARG A 83 4.77 -9.83 -1.20
C ARG A 83 5.05 -10.78 -2.37
N ILE A 84 6.30 -10.82 -2.78
CA ILE A 84 6.77 -11.61 -3.93
C ILE A 84 7.74 -12.66 -3.42
N ARG A 85 7.48 -13.93 -3.74
CA ARG A 85 8.40 -15.04 -3.45
C ARG A 85 9.07 -15.49 -4.74
N ARG A 86 10.40 -15.38 -4.81
CA ARG A 86 11.19 -15.74 -5.99
C ARG A 86 12.54 -16.31 -5.59
N GLN A 87 12.91 -17.46 -6.14
CA GLN A 87 14.21 -18.11 -5.90
C GLN A 87 14.55 -18.28 -4.41
N GLY A 88 13.56 -18.67 -3.60
CA GLY A 88 13.74 -18.86 -2.15
C GLY A 88 13.82 -17.57 -1.33
N LYS A 89 13.66 -16.40 -1.96
CA LYS A 89 13.65 -15.09 -1.29
C LYS A 89 12.26 -14.48 -1.29
N THR A 90 12.00 -13.67 -0.26
CA THR A 90 10.77 -12.91 -0.10
C THR A 90 11.08 -11.42 -0.21
N TYR A 91 10.32 -10.73 -1.06
CA TYR A 91 10.41 -9.29 -1.26
C TYR A 91 9.07 -8.65 -0.92
N ASN A 92 9.11 -7.45 -0.37
CA ASN A 92 7.92 -6.65 -0.08
C ASN A 92 8.05 -5.26 -0.69
N ASN A 93 6.93 -4.69 -1.13
CA ASN A 93 6.85 -3.31 -1.61
C ASN A 93 5.44 -2.75 -1.41
N SER A 94 5.33 -1.43 -1.52
CA SER A 94 4.07 -0.71 -1.38
C SER A 94 3.07 -1.13 -2.44
N ALA A 95 1.81 -1.27 -2.03
CA ALA A 95 0.69 -1.44 -2.94
C ALA A 95 0.11 -0.05 -3.30
N PRO A 96 0.05 0.32 -4.60
CA PRO A 96 -0.72 1.48 -5.04
C PRO A 96 -2.18 1.34 -4.64
N PHE A 97 -2.86 2.46 -4.37
CA PHE A 97 -4.26 2.46 -3.93
C PHE A 97 -5.18 1.71 -4.89
N MET A 98 -4.96 1.89 -6.19
CA MET A 98 -5.64 1.13 -7.22
C MET A 98 -4.61 0.66 -8.24
N ILE A 99 -4.71 -0.62 -8.59
CA ILE A 99 -3.77 -1.33 -9.44
C ILE A 99 -4.41 -1.35 -10.84
N GLY A 100 -3.65 -0.98 -11.87
CA GLY A 100 -4.12 -0.28 -13.08
C GLY A 100 -3.34 -0.67 -14.35
N LEU A 101 -3.94 -1.02 -15.49
CA LEU A 101 -4.54 -0.11 -16.46
C LEU A 101 -6.03 -0.33 -16.62
N TYR A 102 -6.86 0.28 -15.76
CA TYR A 102 -8.28 -0.06 -15.75
C TYR A 102 -8.38 -1.56 -15.60
N GLU A 103 -7.83 -2.08 -14.52
CA GLU A 103 -7.10 -3.34 -14.57
C GLU A 103 -7.68 -4.46 -13.74
N TYR A 104 -7.47 -5.67 -14.21
CA TYR A 104 -6.96 -6.01 -15.54
C TYR A 104 -8.17 -6.00 -16.51
N SER A 105 -9.12 -5.06 -16.30
CA SER A 105 -10.61 -5.09 -16.38
C SER A 105 -11.23 -5.50 -17.70
N LEU A 106 -10.37 -5.62 -18.67
CA LEU A 106 -10.60 -4.82 -19.84
C LEU A 106 -11.58 -5.48 -20.79
N LYS A 107 -11.68 -6.82 -20.74
CA LYS A 107 -12.43 -7.60 -21.73
C LYS A 107 -13.93 -7.38 -21.70
N LYS A 108 -14.43 -6.82 -20.61
CA LYS A 108 -15.85 -6.75 -20.35
C LYS A 108 -16.40 -5.36 -20.38
N ILE A 109 -15.55 -4.37 -20.58
CA ILE A 109 -15.95 -3.00 -20.44
C ILE A 109 -16.89 -2.62 -21.59
N ASP A 110 -18.22 -2.77 -21.43
CA ASP A 110 -19.24 -2.58 -22.47
C ASP A 110 -20.41 -1.67 -22.09
N LYS A 111 -21.19 -1.27 -23.10
CA LYS A 111 -21.73 0.10 -23.17
C LYS A 111 -22.57 0.50 -21.96
N GLU A 112 -22.19 1.51 -21.22
CA GLU A 112 -21.12 2.46 -21.41
C GLU A 112 -20.29 2.33 -20.15
N LEU A 113 -19.73 1.15 -19.92
CA LEU A 113 -18.95 0.76 -18.73
C LEU A 113 -17.76 1.69 -18.50
N ALA A 114 -17.48 2.46 -19.54
CA ALA A 114 -16.55 3.55 -19.57
C ALA A 114 -17.17 4.97 -19.63
N ALA A 115 -18.48 5.21 -19.79
CA ALA A 115 -19.03 6.59 -19.77
C ALA A 115 -19.24 7.13 -18.35
N LEU A 116 -18.44 6.62 -17.43
CA LEU A 116 -18.29 6.95 -16.02
C LEU A 116 -16.82 7.33 -15.80
#